data_AF-A0A7V5Q2N8-F1
#
_entry.id   AF-A0A7V5Q2N8-F1
#
_cell.length_a   1.000
_cell.length_b   1.000
_cell.length_c   1.000
_cell.angle_alpha   90.00
_cell.angle_beta   90.00
_cell.angle_gamma   90.00
#
_symmetry.space_group_name_H-M   'P 1'
#
loop_
_entity.id
_entity.type
_entity.pdbx_description
1 polymer ?
#
loop_
_entity_poly.entity_id
_entity_poly.type
_entity_poly.pdbx_seq_one_letter_code
_entity_poly.pdbx_strand_id
1 'polypeptide(L)'
;MAAAQKEISVSEFFAKNRHLLGFDNPRKALLTTVKEAVDNSLDACEEAGIVPEIWVELVAINGKRYRVSIQDNGPGIVKKQIPLIFGKLLYGSKFHRLQMSRGQQGIGISAAGMYGMLTTGQPVKIISKISVRKPAHYYEIQIDTKTNKPEILNGRGDGVDIPPGEKGRKYMEKHGIDWVAFYEGEDGQPGKEIRSGTRVTIELEAKYQRGRGSVDEYLEQTAIANPHVTIHFTDPDGNTTIYRRSTTELPPEPKEIKPHPYGVELGRLVTMLKDAKSTTLSQFLTGSFSRVSPAVARRICEAAGLSTRASTRKIGRAEADKLYEAIQATKISAPSTDCIAPIGESLLLKGLH
;
A
#
# COMPACT_ATOMS: atom_id res chain seq x y z
N MET A 1 -16.21 -10.68 38.34
CA MET A 1 -15.49 -9.67 37.51
C MET A 1 -14.93 -10.21 36.19
N ALA A 2 -14.85 -11.53 35.94
CA ALA A 2 -14.34 -12.08 34.67
C ALA A 2 -15.36 -12.13 33.50
N ALA A 3 -16.67 -11.99 33.75
CA ALA A 3 -17.72 -12.14 32.72
C ALA A 3 -17.90 -10.92 31.79
N ALA A 4 -17.17 -9.82 32.01
CA ALA A 4 -17.26 -8.60 31.20
C ALA A 4 -16.12 -8.44 30.18
N GLN A 5 -15.18 -9.40 30.12
CA GLN A 5 -14.10 -9.37 29.14
C GLN A 5 -14.67 -9.64 27.74
N LYS A 6 -14.43 -8.72 26.80
CA LYS A 6 -14.84 -8.84 25.40
C LYS A 6 -13.62 -8.68 24.51
N GLU A 7 -13.40 -9.64 23.62
CA GLU A 7 -12.43 -9.52 22.53
C GLU A 7 -13.01 -8.59 21.46
N ILE A 8 -12.16 -7.73 20.90
CA ILE A 8 -12.52 -6.83 19.80
C ILE A 8 -11.61 -7.12 18.61
N SER A 9 -12.17 -7.06 17.41
CA SER A 9 -11.36 -7.21 16.20
C SER A 9 -10.46 -5.98 15.99
N VAL A 10 -9.43 -6.13 15.16
CA VAL A 10 -8.58 -5.00 14.73
C VAL A 10 -9.42 -3.89 14.06
N SER A 11 -10.41 -4.26 13.26
CA SER A 11 -11.31 -3.31 12.60
C SER A 11 -12.21 -2.60 13.59
N GLU A 12 -12.69 -3.29 14.62
CA GLU A 12 -13.48 -2.66 15.69
C GLU A 12 -12.61 -1.70 16.52
N PHE A 13 -11.37 -2.08 16.82
CA PHE A 13 -10.40 -1.20 17.50
C PHE A 13 -10.17 0.09 16.72
N PHE A 14 -9.92 0.01 15.42
CA PHE A 14 -9.69 1.18 14.60
C PHE A 14 -10.96 1.98 14.29
N ALA A 15 -12.12 1.34 14.19
CA ALA A 15 -13.40 2.04 14.10
C ALA A 15 -13.65 2.92 15.34
N LYS A 16 -13.25 2.45 16.53
CA LYS A 16 -13.29 3.25 17.77
C LYS A 16 -12.17 4.28 17.86
N ASN A 17 -11.01 4.01 17.26
CA ASN A 17 -9.80 4.83 17.36
C ASN A 17 -9.34 5.39 16.00
N ARG A 18 -10.26 6.04 15.26
CA ARG A 18 -10.01 6.57 13.91
C ARG A 18 -8.82 7.53 13.81
N HIS A 19 -8.52 8.25 14.89
CA HIS A 19 -7.37 9.16 14.97
C HIS A 19 -6.02 8.44 14.82
N LEU A 20 -5.91 7.16 15.20
CA LEU A 20 -4.69 6.36 15.01
C LEU A 20 -4.39 6.06 13.54
N LEU A 21 -5.39 6.24 12.67
CA LEU A 21 -5.29 6.00 11.23
C LEU A 21 -5.16 7.30 10.42
N GLY A 22 -5.03 8.45 11.07
CA GLY A 22 -4.99 9.75 10.38
C GLY A 22 -6.36 10.33 10.01
N PHE A 23 -7.46 9.72 10.49
CA PHE A 23 -8.84 10.17 10.28
C PHE A 23 -9.39 10.89 11.53
N ASP A 24 -8.59 11.78 12.11
CA ASP A 24 -8.90 12.59 13.28
C ASP A 24 -9.87 13.74 12.96
N ASN A 25 -9.74 14.35 11.78
CA ASN A 25 -10.60 15.45 11.35
C ASN A 25 -10.93 15.41 9.84
N PRO A 26 -12.03 16.05 9.39
CA PRO A 26 -12.49 15.98 8.00
C PRO A 26 -11.50 16.50 6.95
N ARG A 27 -10.60 17.42 7.31
CA ARG A 27 -9.54 17.91 6.40
C ARG A 27 -8.51 16.81 6.16
N LYS A 28 -7.95 16.28 7.24
CA LYS A 28 -6.92 15.23 7.15
C LYS A 28 -7.49 13.95 6.55
N ALA A 29 -8.73 13.60 6.86
CA ALA A 29 -9.42 12.46 6.26
C ALA A 29 -9.41 12.49 4.73
N LEU A 30 -9.67 13.66 4.13
CA LEU A 30 -9.62 13.84 2.68
C LEU A 30 -8.20 13.62 2.14
N LEU A 31 -7.23 14.32 2.71
CA LEU A 31 -5.82 14.23 2.32
C LEU A 31 -5.28 12.81 2.46
N THR A 32 -5.51 12.16 3.60
CA THR A 32 -5.09 10.78 3.87
C THR A 32 -5.72 9.81 2.88
N THR A 33 -7.01 9.97 2.53
CA THR A 33 -7.66 9.11 1.53
C THR A 33 -7.00 9.23 0.16
N VAL A 34 -6.75 10.47 -0.30
CA VAL A 34 -6.08 10.70 -1.58
C VAL A 34 -4.65 10.17 -1.54
N LYS A 35 -3.90 10.47 -0.48
CA LYS A 35 -2.52 10.02 -0.31
C LYS A 35 -2.40 8.49 -0.38
N GLU A 36 -3.21 7.78 0.40
CA GLU A 36 -3.14 6.31 0.42
C GLU A 36 -3.57 5.69 -0.91
N ALA A 37 -4.50 6.30 -1.65
CA ALA A 37 -4.89 5.82 -2.97
C ALA A 37 -3.81 6.09 -4.03
N VAL A 38 -3.27 7.31 -4.09
CA VAL A 38 -2.22 7.71 -5.04
C VAL A 38 -0.93 6.95 -4.79
N ASP A 39 -0.49 6.81 -3.53
CA ASP A 39 0.71 6.04 -3.17
C ASP A 39 0.59 4.57 -3.62
N ASN A 40 -0.60 3.96 -3.46
CA ASN A 40 -0.84 2.59 -3.92
C ASN A 40 -0.87 2.46 -5.45
N SER A 41 -1.42 3.45 -6.15
CA SER A 41 -1.42 3.50 -7.62
C SER A 41 0.00 3.64 -8.17
N LEU A 42 0.84 4.51 -7.57
CA LEU A 42 2.25 4.65 -7.94
C LEU A 42 3.02 3.35 -7.74
N ASP A 43 2.92 2.75 -6.55
CA ASP A 43 3.61 1.50 -6.23
C ASP A 43 3.18 0.37 -7.19
N ALA A 44 1.88 0.26 -7.51
CA ALA A 44 1.37 -0.77 -8.42
C ALA A 44 1.88 -0.60 -9.86
N CYS A 45 2.01 0.64 -10.35
CA CYS A 45 2.56 0.91 -11.67
C CYS A 45 4.06 0.63 -11.73
N GLU A 46 4.83 1.10 -10.74
CA GLU A 46 6.28 0.90 -10.66
C GLU A 46 6.66 -0.58 -10.55
N GLU A 47 6.00 -1.33 -9.67
CA GLU A 47 6.21 -2.79 -9.53
C GLU A 47 5.89 -3.56 -10.83
N ALA A 48 5.00 -3.04 -11.68
CA ALA A 48 4.64 -3.63 -12.95
C ALA A 48 5.50 -3.15 -14.14
N GLY A 49 6.45 -2.24 -13.91
CA GLY A 49 7.21 -1.60 -14.98
C GLY A 49 6.36 -0.72 -15.91
N ILE A 50 5.26 -0.18 -15.41
CA ILE A 50 4.33 0.69 -16.14
C ILE A 50 4.58 2.13 -15.72
N VAL A 51 4.77 3.02 -16.70
CA VAL A 51 4.93 4.45 -16.39
C VAL A 51 3.58 5.02 -15.90
N PRO A 52 3.49 5.54 -14.66
CA PRO A 52 2.21 5.78 -14.02
C PRO A 52 1.46 6.97 -14.63
N GLU A 53 0.17 6.76 -14.89
CA GLU A 53 -0.81 7.77 -15.24
C GLU A 53 -1.97 7.64 -14.26
N ILE A 54 -2.24 8.71 -13.51
CA ILE A 54 -3.18 8.68 -12.40
C ILE A 54 -4.22 9.77 -12.57
N TRP A 55 -5.50 9.42 -12.44
CA TRP A 55 -6.61 10.36 -12.41
C TRP A 55 -7.14 10.47 -11.00
N VAL A 56 -7.12 11.68 -10.45
CA VAL A 56 -7.65 12.02 -9.13
C VAL A 56 -8.81 12.98 -9.32
N GLU A 57 -10.00 12.56 -8.90
CA GLU A 57 -11.23 13.33 -9.04
C GLU A 57 -11.90 13.47 -7.67
N LEU A 58 -12.17 14.71 -7.28
CA LEU A 58 -12.90 15.03 -6.07
C LEU A 58 -14.22 15.68 -6.45
N VAL A 59 -15.35 15.08 -6.06
CA VAL A 59 -16.68 15.62 -6.32
C VAL A 59 -17.34 15.98 -5.00
N ALA A 60 -17.74 17.24 -4.83
CA ALA A 60 -18.57 17.65 -3.70
C ALA A 60 -19.99 17.09 -3.89
N ILE A 61 -20.41 16.20 -2.98
CA ILE A 61 -21.79 15.68 -2.98
C ILE A 61 -22.71 16.64 -2.23
N ASN A 62 -22.22 17.18 -1.13
CA ASN A 62 -22.83 18.27 -0.37
C ASN A 62 -21.75 18.98 0.45
N GLY A 63 -22.11 19.99 1.25
CA GLY A 63 -21.15 20.79 2.02
C GLY A 63 -20.32 20.04 3.08
N LYS A 64 -20.55 18.73 3.31
CA LYS A 64 -19.79 17.91 4.27
C LYS A 64 -19.29 16.59 3.70
N ARG A 65 -19.73 16.17 2.51
CA ARG A 65 -19.41 14.87 1.92
C ARG A 65 -18.80 15.04 0.54
N TYR A 66 -17.75 14.27 0.32
CA TYR A 66 -17.01 14.25 -0.93
C TYR A 66 -16.91 12.83 -1.44
N ARG A 67 -17.04 12.66 -2.76
CA ARG A 67 -16.66 11.45 -3.47
C ARG A 67 -15.24 11.63 -3.98
N VAL A 68 -14.38 10.70 -3.61
CA VAL A 68 -12.97 10.68 -3.96
C VAL A 68 -12.74 9.49 -4.87
N SER A 69 -12.34 9.76 -6.11
CA SER A 69 -12.07 8.73 -7.11
C SER A 69 -10.62 8.81 -7.56
N ILE A 70 -9.89 7.71 -7.44
CA ILE A 70 -8.53 7.59 -7.95
C ILE A 70 -8.52 6.44 -8.94
N GLN A 71 -8.01 6.68 -10.15
CA GLN A 71 -7.77 5.66 -11.16
C GLN A 71 -6.30 5.64 -11.56
N ASP A 72 -5.75 4.46 -11.77
CA ASP A 72 -4.44 4.26 -12.38
C ASP A 72 -4.51 3.49 -13.69
N ASN A 73 -3.38 3.48 -14.41
CA ASN A 73 -3.12 2.67 -15.57
C ASN A 73 -2.30 1.40 -15.26
N GLY A 74 -2.26 0.98 -14.00
CA GLY A 74 -1.40 -0.09 -13.52
C GLY A 74 -1.81 -1.48 -14.03
N PRO A 75 -1.29 -2.56 -13.43
CA PRO A 75 -1.56 -3.93 -13.89
C PRO A 75 -3.02 -4.37 -13.68
N GLY A 76 -3.79 -3.61 -12.89
CA GLY A 76 -5.07 -4.04 -12.35
C GLY A 76 -4.91 -5.12 -11.29
N ILE A 77 -6.01 -5.41 -10.59
CA ILE A 77 -6.09 -6.40 -9.52
C ILE A 77 -6.90 -7.60 -9.99
N VAL A 78 -6.39 -8.81 -9.72
CA VAL A 78 -7.10 -10.06 -10.02
C VAL A 78 -8.37 -10.21 -9.17
N LYS A 79 -9.44 -10.74 -9.78
CA LYS A 79 -10.78 -10.88 -9.18
C LYS A 79 -10.78 -11.34 -7.71
N LYS A 80 -10.02 -12.40 -7.40
CA LYS A 80 -9.98 -13.03 -6.06
C LYS A 80 -9.33 -12.15 -4.97
N GLN A 81 -8.50 -11.17 -5.37
CA GLN A 81 -7.74 -10.34 -4.44
C GLN A 81 -8.45 -9.03 -4.11
N ILE A 82 -9.35 -8.54 -4.98
CA ILE A 82 -10.05 -7.26 -4.81
C ILE A 82 -10.76 -7.18 -3.44
N PRO A 83 -11.60 -8.16 -3.03
CA PRO A 83 -12.29 -8.06 -1.74
C PRO A 83 -11.32 -8.05 -0.56
N LEU A 84 -10.23 -8.80 -0.64
CA LEU A 84 -9.26 -8.90 0.45
C LEU A 84 -8.44 -7.61 0.60
N ILE A 85 -8.06 -6.97 -0.51
CA ILE A 85 -7.27 -5.73 -0.49
C ILE A 85 -8.06 -4.57 0.11
N PHE A 86 -9.35 -4.43 -0.22
CA PHE A 86 -10.15 -3.27 0.21
C PHE A 86 -11.04 -3.53 1.42
N GLY A 87 -11.36 -4.81 1.70
CA GLY A 87 -12.31 -5.20 2.74
C GLY A 87 -11.69 -5.96 3.93
N LYS A 88 -10.36 -6.01 4.03
CA LYS A 88 -9.66 -6.58 5.18
C LYS A 88 -8.52 -5.67 5.64
N LEU A 89 -8.53 -5.30 6.92
CA LEU A 89 -7.40 -4.60 7.53
C LEU A 89 -6.24 -5.57 7.76
N LEU A 90 -5.02 -5.03 7.68
CA LEU A 90 -3.78 -5.80 7.80
C LEU A 90 -3.62 -6.87 6.70
N TYR A 91 -4.09 -6.58 5.49
CA TYR A 91 -3.97 -7.45 4.33
C TYR A 91 -3.20 -6.75 3.21
N GLY A 92 -2.14 -7.39 2.73
CA GLY A 92 -1.30 -6.81 1.69
C GLY A 92 -0.03 -7.63 1.42
N SER A 93 0.58 -7.41 0.26
CA SER A 93 1.85 -8.02 -0.13
C SER A 93 3.07 -7.45 0.62
N LYS A 94 2.92 -6.26 1.24
CA LYS A 94 4.02 -5.46 1.80
C LYS A 94 4.42 -5.81 3.25
N PHE A 95 3.64 -6.62 3.97
CA PHE A 95 3.87 -6.93 5.40
C PHE A 95 5.13 -7.74 5.72
N HIS A 96 5.64 -8.49 4.74
CA HIS A 96 6.72 -9.45 4.97
C HIS A 96 8.03 -9.05 4.30
N ARG A 97 8.02 -8.00 3.47
CA ARG A 97 9.18 -7.54 2.71
C ARG A 97 9.82 -6.35 3.41
N LEU A 98 11.10 -6.47 3.75
CA LEU A 98 11.91 -5.35 4.22
C LEU A 98 12.54 -4.66 3.01
N GLN A 99 11.77 -3.76 2.39
CA GLN A 99 12.20 -2.89 1.29
C GLN A 99 11.52 -1.53 1.40
N MET A 100 12.12 -0.49 0.81
CA MET A 100 11.49 0.82 0.69
C MET A 100 10.20 0.72 -0.11
N SER A 101 9.12 1.29 0.42
CA SER A 101 7.83 1.46 -0.27
C SER A 101 7.09 2.64 0.37
N ARG A 102 6.14 3.25 -0.35
CA ARG A 102 5.39 4.42 0.15
C ARG A 102 4.46 4.05 1.30
N GLY A 103 3.85 2.86 1.25
CA GLY A 103 2.98 2.32 2.30
C GLY A 103 3.56 1.09 3.02
N GLN A 104 3.76 1.17 4.33
CA GLN A 104 4.38 0.08 5.12
C GLN A 104 3.41 -0.90 5.77
N GLN A 105 2.21 -0.45 6.14
CA GLN A 105 1.39 -1.19 7.11
C GLN A 105 0.16 -1.87 6.52
N GLY A 106 -0.08 -1.82 5.20
CA GLY A 106 -1.23 -2.46 4.52
C GLY A 106 -2.60 -2.18 5.17
N ILE A 107 -2.75 -0.98 5.73
CA ILE A 107 -3.95 -0.49 6.41
C ILE A 107 -4.60 0.66 5.63
N GLY A 108 -3.81 1.42 4.88
CA GLY A 108 -4.18 2.74 4.36
C GLY A 108 -5.52 2.80 3.62
N ILE A 109 -5.63 2.11 2.47
CA ILE A 109 -6.82 2.22 1.64
C ILE A 109 -8.05 1.56 2.27
N SER A 110 -7.87 0.46 3.00
CA SER A 110 -8.94 -0.19 3.77
C SER A 110 -9.43 0.68 4.93
N ALA A 111 -8.54 1.44 5.57
CA ALA A 111 -8.89 2.42 6.58
C ALA A 111 -9.71 3.58 5.99
N ALA A 112 -9.33 4.08 4.81
CA ALA A 112 -10.10 5.09 4.09
C ALA A 112 -11.50 4.58 3.73
N GLY A 113 -11.60 3.33 3.24
CA GLY A 113 -12.87 2.67 2.97
C GLY A 113 -13.75 2.52 4.21
N MET A 114 -13.16 2.08 5.33
CA MET A 114 -13.85 1.96 6.62
C MET A 114 -14.34 3.33 7.11
N TYR A 115 -13.50 4.38 7.00
CA TYR A 115 -13.89 5.72 7.39
C TYR A 115 -15.04 6.26 6.53
N GLY A 116 -14.98 6.06 5.20
CA GLY A 116 -16.06 6.40 4.28
C GLY A 116 -17.36 5.72 4.69
N MET A 117 -17.35 4.40 4.84
CA MET A 117 -18.49 3.61 5.29
C MET A 117 -19.06 4.10 6.63
N LEU A 118 -18.22 4.36 7.64
CA LEU A 118 -18.67 4.82 8.96
C LEU A 118 -19.29 6.22 8.94
N THR A 119 -18.91 7.07 7.99
CA THR A 119 -19.37 8.48 7.94
C THR A 119 -20.50 8.72 6.94
N THR A 120 -20.57 7.93 5.86
CA THR A 120 -21.57 8.09 4.80
C THR A 120 -22.52 6.91 4.66
N GLY A 121 -22.16 5.75 5.19
CA GLY A 121 -22.87 4.48 4.98
C GLY A 121 -22.71 3.90 3.59
N GLN A 122 -21.91 4.53 2.72
CA GLN A 122 -21.71 4.07 1.34
C GLN A 122 -20.57 3.05 1.27
N PRO A 123 -20.71 2.01 0.43
CA PRO A 123 -19.62 1.06 0.18
C PRO A 123 -18.51 1.70 -0.63
N VAL A 124 -17.31 1.10 -0.56
CA VAL A 124 -16.23 1.41 -1.49
C VAL A 124 -16.55 0.78 -2.83
N LYS A 125 -16.54 1.59 -3.89
CA LYS A 125 -16.73 1.09 -5.26
C LYS A 125 -15.37 0.89 -5.90
N ILE A 126 -15.13 -0.30 -6.43
CA ILE A 126 -13.87 -0.65 -7.10
C ILE A 126 -14.19 -1.20 -8.47
N ILE A 127 -13.51 -0.69 -9.49
CA ILE A 127 -13.43 -1.32 -10.80
C ILE A 127 -11.98 -1.62 -11.13
N SER A 128 -11.70 -2.84 -11.58
CA SER A 128 -10.35 -3.29 -11.92
C SER A 128 -10.35 -4.03 -13.25
N LYS A 129 -9.42 -3.68 -14.13
CA LYS A 129 -9.24 -4.29 -15.46
C LYS A 129 -7.78 -4.72 -15.60
N ILE A 130 -7.54 -6.00 -15.87
CA ILE A 130 -6.18 -6.54 -16.05
C ILE A 130 -5.74 -6.58 -17.52
N SER A 131 -6.67 -6.41 -18.47
CA SER A 131 -6.40 -6.41 -19.91
C SER A 131 -7.60 -5.91 -20.70
N VAL A 132 -7.38 -5.33 -21.89
CA VAL A 132 -8.44 -4.98 -22.87
C VAL A 132 -9.27 -6.17 -23.31
N ARG A 133 -8.72 -7.38 -23.28
CA ARG A 133 -9.40 -8.60 -23.76
C ARG A 133 -10.15 -9.36 -22.67
N LYS A 134 -9.97 -8.98 -21.40
CA LYS A 134 -10.57 -9.66 -20.26
C LYS A 134 -11.70 -8.80 -19.67
N PRO A 135 -12.67 -9.41 -18.99
CA PRO A 135 -13.68 -8.67 -18.26
C PRO A 135 -13.03 -7.71 -17.25
N ALA A 136 -13.63 -6.53 -17.07
CA ALA A 136 -13.38 -5.69 -15.92
C ALA A 136 -14.23 -6.17 -14.75
N HIS A 137 -13.71 -6.11 -13.53
CA HIS A 137 -14.42 -6.57 -12.35
C HIS A 137 -14.87 -5.38 -11.51
N TYR A 138 -16.17 -5.25 -11.27
CA TYR A 138 -16.79 -4.20 -10.47
C TYR A 138 -17.32 -4.73 -9.14
N TYR A 139 -16.93 -4.08 -8.04
CA TYR A 139 -17.26 -4.47 -6.69
C TYR A 139 -17.75 -3.28 -5.87
N GLU A 140 -18.74 -3.54 -5.03
CA GLU A 140 -19.14 -2.66 -3.94
C GLU A 140 -18.83 -3.39 -2.64
N ILE A 141 -17.81 -2.92 -1.92
CA ILE A 141 -17.23 -3.62 -0.78
C ILE A 141 -17.41 -2.81 0.50
N GLN A 142 -17.72 -3.53 1.56
CA GLN A 142 -17.77 -3.05 2.94
C GLN A 142 -16.89 -3.93 3.84
N ILE A 143 -16.36 -3.37 4.92
CA ILE A 143 -15.65 -4.13 5.95
C ILE A 143 -16.64 -4.50 7.06
N ASP A 144 -16.78 -5.80 7.34
CA ASP A 144 -17.39 -6.23 8.59
C ASP A 144 -16.41 -5.94 9.73
N THR A 145 -16.70 -4.89 10.50
CA THR A 145 -15.83 -4.45 11.60
C THR A 145 -15.77 -5.46 12.74
N LYS A 146 -16.72 -6.40 12.87
CA LYS A 146 -16.68 -7.43 13.91
C LYS A 146 -15.76 -8.59 13.53
N THR A 147 -15.76 -8.99 12.27
CA THR A 147 -14.99 -10.17 11.82
C THR A 147 -13.72 -9.84 11.05
N ASN A 148 -13.49 -8.57 10.70
CA ASN A 148 -12.41 -8.12 9.81
C ASN A 148 -12.39 -8.92 8.49
N LYS A 149 -13.56 -9.03 7.86
CA LYS A 149 -13.75 -9.70 6.58
C LYS A 149 -14.46 -8.78 5.59
N PRO A 150 -14.19 -8.94 4.29
CA PRO A 150 -14.91 -8.23 3.26
C PRO A 150 -16.34 -8.74 3.16
N GLU A 151 -17.27 -7.80 3.01
CA GLU A 151 -18.64 -8.05 2.60
C GLU A 151 -18.85 -7.42 1.22
N ILE A 152 -19.32 -8.21 0.25
CA ILE A 152 -19.55 -7.77 -1.12
C ILE A 152 -21.05 -7.54 -1.30
N LEU A 153 -21.44 -6.30 -1.59
CA LEU A 153 -22.84 -5.88 -1.59
C LEU A 153 -23.52 -6.05 -2.96
N ASN A 154 -22.75 -6.18 -4.04
CA ASN A 154 -23.26 -6.32 -5.40
C ASN A 154 -23.07 -7.75 -5.95
N GLY A 155 -23.77 -8.06 -7.03
CA GLY A 155 -23.59 -9.34 -7.75
C GLY A 155 -23.87 -10.59 -6.89
N ARG A 156 -24.77 -10.50 -5.91
CA ARG A 156 -25.09 -11.57 -4.93
C ARG A 156 -23.87 -12.04 -4.13
N GLY A 157 -22.89 -11.16 -3.91
CA GLY A 157 -21.68 -11.45 -3.15
C GLY A 157 -20.46 -11.82 -3.98
N ASP A 158 -20.57 -11.89 -5.31
CA ASP A 158 -19.46 -12.25 -6.21
C ASP A 158 -18.92 -11.07 -7.04
N GLY A 159 -19.50 -9.88 -6.84
CA GLY A 159 -19.25 -8.73 -7.71
C GLY A 159 -19.82 -8.92 -9.12
N VAL A 160 -19.51 -7.98 -10.01
CA VAL A 160 -20.00 -7.97 -11.39
C VAL A 160 -18.84 -8.04 -12.36
N ASP A 161 -18.89 -9.00 -13.28
CA ASP A 161 -17.94 -9.09 -14.39
C ASP A 161 -18.50 -8.33 -15.61
N ILE A 162 -17.84 -7.23 -15.95
CA ILE A 162 -18.20 -6.36 -17.07
C ILE A 162 -17.45 -6.85 -18.33
N PRO A 163 -18.15 -7.20 -19.42
CA PRO A 163 -17.51 -7.74 -20.62
C PRO A 163 -16.54 -6.73 -21.26
N PRO A 164 -15.50 -7.18 -21.99
CA PRO A 164 -14.58 -6.26 -22.68
C PRO A 164 -15.24 -5.54 -23.86
N GLY A 165 -14.59 -4.46 -24.33
CA GLY A 165 -14.98 -3.71 -25.51
C GLY A 165 -16.23 -2.85 -25.34
N GLU A 166 -16.96 -2.61 -26.45
CA GLU A 166 -18.13 -1.72 -26.48
C GLU A 166 -19.28 -2.18 -25.59
N LYS A 167 -19.49 -3.50 -25.47
CA LYS A 167 -20.51 -4.07 -24.56
C LYS A 167 -20.24 -3.67 -23.12
N GLY A 168 -18.98 -3.68 -22.69
CA GLY A 168 -18.56 -3.24 -21.37
C GLY A 168 -18.78 -1.76 -21.15
N ARG A 169 -18.40 -0.93 -22.12
CA ARG A 169 -18.58 0.54 -22.04
C ARG A 169 -20.05 0.92 -21.89
N LYS A 170 -20.92 0.34 -22.71
CA LYS A 170 -22.39 0.52 -22.60
C LYS A 170 -22.93 0.04 -21.26
N TYR A 171 -22.39 -1.06 -20.72
CA TYR A 171 -22.76 -1.54 -19.40
C TYR A 171 -22.37 -0.53 -18.31
N MET A 172 -21.14 -0.02 -18.34
CA MET A 172 -20.64 0.97 -17.37
C MET A 172 -21.47 2.25 -17.39
N GLU A 173 -21.72 2.81 -18.57
CA GLU A 173 -22.54 4.00 -18.77
C GLU A 173 -23.97 3.80 -18.23
N LYS A 174 -24.61 2.68 -18.58
CA LYS A 174 -25.97 2.35 -18.11
C LYS A 174 -26.07 2.25 -16.59
N HIS A 175 -25.00 1.82 -15.91
CA HIS A 175 -25.00 1.62 -14.46
C HIS A 175 -24.27 2.72 -13.69
N GLY A 176 -23.86 3.81 -14.36
CA GLY A 176 -23.13 4.91 -13.72
C GLY A 176 -21.80 4.48 -13.09
N ILE A 177 -21.09 3.55 -13.74
CA ILE A 177 -19.77 3.09 -13.30
C ILE A 177 -18.72 3.93 -14.03
N ASP A 178 -18.11 4.86 -13.31
CA ASP A 178 -17.09 5.74 -13.88
C ASP A 178 -15.80 4.96 -14.19
N TRP A 179 -15.27 5.17 -15.39
CA TRP A 179 -13.99 4.61 -15.83
C TRP A 179 -13.39 5.50 -16.92
N VAL A 180 -12.17 6.00 -16.69
CA VAL A 180 -11.43 6.69 -17.74
C VAL A 180 -10.92 5.61 -18.71
N ALA A 181 -11.38 5.65 -19.95
CA ALA A 181 -11.09 4.60 -20.93
C ALA A 181 -9.88 4.90 -21.82
N PHE A 182 -9.51 6.18 -21.96
CA PHE A 182 -8.48 6.63 -22.88
C PHE A 182 -7.55 7.66 -22.21
N TYR A 183 -6.29 7.63 -22.60
CA TYR A 183 -5.37 8.75 -22.41
C TYR A 183 -5.77 9.89 -23.34
N GLU A 184 -5.60 11.12 -22.89
CA GLU A 184 -5.55 12.25 -23.81
C GLU A 184 -4.33 12.09 -24.74
N GLY A 185 -4.50 12.38 -26.03
CA GLY A 185 -3.39 12.37 -26.97
C GLY A 185 -2.56 13.65 -26.83
N GLU A 186 -1.24 13.52 -26.92
CA GLU A 186 -0.35 14.69 -27.08
C GLU A 186 -0.42 15.19 -28.54
N ASP A 187 -0.44 16.51 -28.73
CA ASP A 187 -0.27 17.18 -30.02
C ASP A 187 -1.10 16.62 -31.19
N GLY A 188 -2.41 16.46 -30.99
CA GLY A 188 -3.35 16.05 -32.04
C GLY A 188 -3.33 14.55 -32.36
N GLN A 189 -2.62 13.73 -31.59
CA GLN A 189 -2.69 12.27 -31.71
C GLN A 189 -4.02 11.73 -31.15
N PRO A 190 -4.54 10.61 -31.68
CA PRO A 190 -5.71 9.96 -31.13
C PRO A 190 -5.42 9.41 -29.73
N GLY A 191 -6.37 9.60 -28.82
CA GLY A 191 -6.28 9.08 -27.45
C GLY A 191 -6.06 7.56 -27.44
N LYS A 192 -5.16 7.10 -26.56
CA LYS A 192 -4.79 5.68 -26.45
C LYS A 192 -5.71 4.97 -25.47
N GLU A 193 -6.17 3.75 -25.75
CA GLU A 193 -6.99 3.00 -24.78
C GLU A 193 -6.14 2.58 -23.55
N ILE A 194 -6.71 2.75 -22.36
CA ILE A 194 -6.16 2.23 -21.11
C ILE A 194 -6.30 0.70 -21.10
N ARG A 195 -5.14 0.04 -21.11
CA ARG A 195 -5.06 -1.42 -21.28
C ARG A 195 -5.46 -2.19 -20.04
N SER A 196 -5.10 -1.66 -18.88
CA SER A 196 -5.32 -2.20 -17.55
C SER A 196 -5.29 -1.04 -16.54
N GLY A 197 -5.77 -1.30 -15.34
CA GLY A 197 -5.76 -0.33 -14.25
C GLY A 197 -6.80 -0.65 -13.19
N THR A 198 -6.79 0.12 -12.12
CA THR A 198 -7.78 0.07 -11.06
C THR A 198 -8.34 1.46 -10.81
N ARG A 199 -9.65 1.56 -10.57
CA ARG A 199 -10.27 2.76 -10.02
C ARG A 199 -10.95 2.43 -8.70
N VAL A 200 -10.67 3.24 -7.70
CA VAL A 200 -11.23 3.15 -6.36
C VAL A 200 -12.01 4.42 -6.09
N THR A 201 -13.24 4.28 -5.63
CA THR A 201 -14.15 5.39 -5.34
C THR A 201 -14.70 5.25 -3.92
N ILE A 202 -14.44 6.27 -3.10
CA ILE A 202 -14.83 6.32 -1.68
C ILE A 202 -15.63 7.60 -1.45
N GLU A 203 -16.81 7.46 -0.86
CA GLU A 203 -17.57 8.61 -0.33
C GLU A 203 -17.34 8.75 1.17
N LEU A 204 -16.86 9.92 1.60
CA LEU A 204 -16.52 10.19 3.00
C LEU A 204 -16.97 11.58 3.46
N GLU A 205 -17.16 11.73 4.78
CA GLU A 205 -17.27 13.04 5.41
C GLU A 205 -15.90 13.72 5.47
N ALA A 206 -15.77 14.85 4.78
CA ALA A 206 -14.51 15.52 4.52
C ALA A 206 -14.69 17.04 4.40
N LYS A 207 -13.58 17.78 4.42
CA LYS A 207 -13.55 19.21 4.11
C LYS A 207 -12.41 19.51 3.14
N TYR A 208 -12.76 19.96 1.94
CA TYR A 208 -11.79 20.45 0.97
C TYR A 208 -11.34 21.88 1.33
N GLN A 209 -10.04 22.13 1.21
CA GLN A 209 -9.44 23.46 1.33
C GLN A 209 -8.12 23.49 0.59
N ARG A 210 -7.77 24.66 0.06
CA ARG A 210 -6.50 24.89 -0.64
C ARG A 210 -5.41 25.39 0.29
N GLY A 211 -4.18 25.39 -0.19
CA GLY A 211 -3.00 25.88 0.53
C GLY A 211 -2.30 24.81 1.35
N ARG A 212 -1.55 25.21 2.38
CA ARG A 212 -0.63 24.31 3.09
C ARG A 212 -1.35 23.15 3.79
N GLY A 213 -0.98 21.90 3.51
CA GLY A 213 -1.60 20.67 3.99
C GLY A 213 -2.93 20.36 3.28
N SER A 214 -3.04 20.72 1.99
CA SER A 214 -4.18 20.39 1.12
C SER A 214 -3.89 19.18 0.23
N VAL A 215 -4.93 18.70 -0.46
CA VAL A 215 -4.76 17.70 -1.52
C VAL A 215 -3.92 18.27 -2.66
N ASP A 216 -4.16 19.53 -3.04
CA ASP A 216 -3.48 20.22 -4.12
C ASP A 216 -1.96 20.24 -3.92
N GLU A 217 -1.50 20.71 -2.75
CA GLU A 217 -0.06 20.75 -2.41
C GLU A 217 0.55 19.34 -2.39
N TYR A 218 -0.19 18.35 -1.88
CA TYR A 218 0.29 16.96 -1.89
C TYR A 218 0.48 16.43 -3.31
N LEU A 219 -0.48 16.65 -4.21
CA LEU A 219 -0.38 16.20 -5.60
C LEU A 219 0.76 16.92 -6.34
N GLU A 220 0.92 18.22 -6.11
CA GLU A 220 2.04 19.00 -6.65
C GLU A 220 3.39 18.45 -6.17
N GLN A 221 3.57 18.24 -4.86
CA GLN A 221 4.78 17.64 -4.30
C GLN A 221 5.01 16.22 -4.81
N THR A 222 3.94 15.45 -5.00
CA THR A 222 4.03 14.10 -5.55
C THR A 222 4.50 14.11 -6.99
N ALA A 223 4.00 15.03 -7.82
CA ALA A 223 4.47 15.19 -9.20
C ALA A 223 5.96 15.59 -9.26
N ILE A 224 6.39 16.52 -8.40
CA ILE A 224 7.80 16.95 -8.30
C ILE A 224 8.71 15.79 -7.87
N ALA A 225 8.29 15.02 -6.86
CA ALA A 225 9.09 13.92 -6.33
C ALA A 225 9.11 12.67 -7.23
N ASN A 226 8.16 12.56 -8.17
CA ASN A 226 8.01 11.42 -9.07
C ASN A 226 7.95 11.93 -10.51
N PRO A 227 9.07 12.38 -11.11
CA PRO A 227 9.06 13.02 -12.43
C PRO A 227 8.58 12.11 -13.57
N HIS A 228 8.40 10.81 -13.31
CA HIS A 228 7.83 9.84 -14.23
C HIS A 228 6.30 9.73 -14.19
N VAL A 229 5.60 10.36 -13.23
CA VAL A 229 4.12 10.29 -13.15
C VAL A 229 3.45 11.43 -13.92
N THR A 230 2.35 11.12 -14.60
CA THR A 230 1.37 12.14 -14.99
C THR A 230 0.15 12.04 -14.08
N ILE A 231 -0.26 13.17 -13.48
CA ILE A 231 -1.43 13.25 -12.60
C ILE A 231 -2.47 14.18 -13.23
N HIS A 232 -3.67 13.66 -13.49
CA HIS A 232 -4.85 14.42 -13.87
C HIS A 232 -5.68 14.68 -12.62
N PHE A 233 -5.73 15.92 -12.17
CA PHE A 233 -6.48 16.32 -10.99
C PHE A 233 -7.71 17.13 -11.37
N THR A 234 -8.89 16.69 -10.93
CA THR A 234 -10.13 17.47 -10.98
C THR A 234 -10.57 17.79 -9.56
N ASP A 235 -10.63 19.08 -9.24
CA ASP A 235 -11.02 19.57 -7.93
C ASP A 235 -12.56 19.59 -7.74
N PRO A 236 -13.07 19.82 -6.51
CA PRO A 236 -14.51 19.88 -6.26
C PRO A 236 -15.27 21.00 -6.96
N ASP A 237 -14.57 22.03 -7.43
CA ASP A 237 -15.14 23.16 -8.16
C ASP A 237 -15.18 22.86 -9.69
N GLY A 238 -14.64 21.72 -10.12
CA GLY A 238 -14.58 21.28 -11.52
C GLY A 238 -13.35 21.80 -12.27
N ASN A 239 -12.39 22.44 -11.60
CA ASN A 239 -11.15 22.86 -12.24
C ASN A 239 -10.24 21.64 -12.47
N THR A 240 -9.68 21.56 -13.67
CA THR A 240 -8.73 20.50 -14.03
C THR A 240 -7.30 21.03 -14.04
N THR A 241 -6.39 20.25 -13.46
CA THR A 241 -4.94 20.51 -13.48
C THR A 241 -4.23 19.23 -13.89
N ILE A 242 -3.34 19.32 -14.88
CA ILE A 242 -2.58 18.18 -15.37
C ILE A 242 -1.10 18.41 -15.04
N TYR A 243 -0.56 17.61 -14.12
CA TYR A 243 0.87 17.56 -13.84
C TYR A 243 1.49 16.54 -14.80
N ARG A 244 2.17 17.01 -15.85
CA ARG A 244 2.80 16.12 -16.84
C ARG A 244 4.15 15.61 -16.33
N ARG A 245 4.44 14.35 -16.60
CA ARG A 245 5.76 13.76 -16.36
C ARG A 245 6.85 14.46 -17.19
N SER A 246 8.04 14.54 -16.65
CA SER A 246 9.25 15.02 -17.34
C SER A 246 10.19 13.88 -17.78
N THR A 247 9.93 12.65 -17.35
CA THR A 247 10.64 11.45 -17.81
C THR A 247 9.71 10.24 -17.95
N THR A 248 10.14 9.21 -18.64
CA THR A 248 9.51 7.88 -18.66
C THR A 248 10.37 6.80 -18.01
N GLU A 249 11.54 7.20 -17.51
CA GLU A 249 12.44 6.34 -16.76
C GLU A 249 11.85 6.06 -15.37
N LEU A 250 11.63 4.79 -15.07
CA LEU A 250 11.13 4.35 -13.77
C LEU A 250 12.27 4.27 -12.74
N PRO A 251 11.99 4.53 -11.45
CA PRO A 251 12.97 4.31 -10.40
C PRO A 251 13.36 2.83 -10.33
N PRO A 252 14.60 2.52 -9.90
CA PRO A 252 15.02 1.13 -9.73
C PRO A 252 14.19 0.44 -8.64
N GLU A 253 13.75 -0.80 -8.90
CA GLU A 253 13.00 -1.57 -7.91
C GLU A 253 13.88 -1.86 -6.67
N PRO A 254 13.47 -1.42 -5.46
CA PRO A 254 14.18 -1.74 -4.24
C PRO A 254 14.26 -3.24 -4.03
N LYS A 255 15.42 -3.75 -3.63
CA LYS A 255 15.57 -5.19 -3.37
C LYS A 255 15.14 -5.51 -1.94
N GLU A 256 14.36 -6.57 -1.79
CA GLU A 256 14.06 -7.14 -0.48
C GLU A 256 15.34 -7.59 0.21
N ILE A 257 15.56 -7.11 1.44
CA ILE A 257 16.71 -7.49 2.25
C ILE A 257 16.29 -8.22 3.52
N LYS A 258 17.19 -9.04 4.06
CA LYS A 258 17.04 -9.61 5.40
C LYS A 258 17.31 -8.54 6.46
N PRO A 259 16.69 -8.62 7.65
CA PRO A 259 16.96 -7.67 8.72
C PRO A 259 18.44 -7.68 9.10
N HIS A 260 18.97 -6.50 9.42
CA HIS A 260 20.32 -6.38 9.94
C HIS A 260 20.33 -6.76 11.43
N PRO A 261 21.30 -7.54 11.93
CA PRO A 261 21.32 -8.01 13.32
C PRO A 261 21.21 -6.90 14.38
N TYR A 262 21.89 -5.77 14.18
CA TYR A 262 21.82 -4.63 15.11
C TYR A 262 20.43 -4.01 15.25
N GLY A 263 19.58 -4.12 14.22
CA GLY A 263 18.24 -3.53 14.23
C GLY A 263 17.16 -4.45 14.79
N VAL A 264 17.51 -5.65 15.27
CA VAL A 264 16.54 -6.61 15.80
C VAL A 264 16.54 -6.54 17.31
N GLU A 265 15.37 -6.35 17.91
CA GLU A 265 15.19 -6.39 19.36
C GLU A 265 15.22 -7.83 19.91
N LEU A 266 15.56 -7.99 21.18
CA LEU A 266 15.61 -9.28 21.87
C LEU A 266 14.31 -10.09 21.70
N GLY A 267 13.15 -9.46 21.92
CA GLY A 267 11.85 -10.14 21.78
C GLY A 267 11.63 -10.67 20.36
N ARG A 268 12.03 -9.91 19.34
CA ARG A 268 11.97 -10.33 17.94
C ARG A 268 12.95 -11.46 17.64
N LEU A 269 14.17 -11.40 18.17
CA LEU A 269 15.16 -12.48 18.04
C LEU A 269 14.64 -13.80 18.62
N VAL A 270 14.02 -13.75 19.80
CA VAL A 270 13.40 -14.95 20.44
C VAL A 270 12.29 -15.53 19.57
N THR A 271 11.42 -14.69 18.99
CA THR A 271 10.38 -15.14 18.06
C THR A 271 10.99 -15.76 16.81
N MET A 272 12.00 -15.13 16.21
CA MET A 272 12.72 -15.66 15.04
C MET A 272 13.37 -17.02 15.32
N LEU A 273 13.97 -17.21 16.50
CA LEU A 273 14.55 -18.50 16.91
C LEU A 273 13.50 -19.60 17.03
N LYS A 274 12.29 -19.28 17.51
CA LYS A 274 11.17 -20.22 17.61
C LYS A 274 10.57 -20.59 16.26
N ASP A 275 10.45 -19.61 15.37
CA ASP A 275 9.88 -19.79 14.03
C ASP A 275 10.84 -20.49 13.07
N ALA A 276 12.14 -20.47 13.38
CA ALA A 276 13.16 -21.17 12.61
C ALA A 276 12.91 -22.68 12.55
N LYS A 277 12.66 -23.20 11.34
CA LYS A 277 12.38 -24.63 11.11
C LYS A 277 13.65 -25.49 11.26
N SER A 278 13.89 -25.97 12.48
CA SER A 278 14.87 -27.02 12.83
C SER A 278 16.25 -26.85 12.17
N THR A 279 16.81 -25.65 12.31
CA THR A 279 18.17 -25.32 11.85
C THR A 279 19.15 -25.24 13.03
N THR A 280 20.44 -25.29 12.71
CA THR A 280 21.51 -24.95 13.66
C THR A 280 21.60 -23.44 13.85
N LEU A 281 22.16 -22.99 14.97
CA LEU A 281 22.33 -21.57 15.28
C LEU A 281 23.13 -20.83 14.20
N SER A 282 24.17 -21.46 13.65
CA SER A 282 24.96 -20.91 12.55
C SER A 282 24.14 -20.75 11.25
N GLN A 283 23.33 -21.75 10.90
CA GLN A 283 22.43 -21.68 9.74
C GLN A 283 21.34 -20.64 9.95
N PHE A 284 20.83 -20.50 11.16
CA PHE A 284 19.85 -19.47 11.50
C PHE A 284 20.44 -18.07 11.34
N LEU A 285 21.62 -17.81 11.91
CA LEU A 285 22.27 -16.50 11.86
C LEU A 285 22.61 -16.09 10.43
N THR A 286 23.14 -17.01 9.62
CA THR A 286 23.45 -16.75 8.21
C THR A 286 22.21 -16.71 7.31
N GLY A 287 21.19 -17.50 7.64
CA GLY A 287 19.96 -17.62 6.87
C GLY A 287 18.96 -16.49 7.12
N SER A 288 18.93 -15.92 8.32
CA SER A 288 17.85 -15.01 8.74
C SER A 288 18.26 -13.54 8.78
N PHE A 289 19.56 -13.24 8.72
CA PHE A 289 20.07 -11.88 8.81
C PHE A 289 20.90 -11.50 7.60
N SER A 290 20.90 -10.21 7.26
CA SER A 290 21.81 -9.66 6.27
C SER A 290 23.21 -9.47 6.87
N ARG A 291 24.25 -9.50 6.03
CA ARG A 291 25.64 -9.24 6.41
C ARG A 291 26.25 -10.20 7.45
N VAL A 292 25.59 -11.33 7.73
CA VAL A 292 26.12 -12.39 8.60
C VAL A 292 26.67 -13.54 7.75
N SER A 293 27.99 -13.59 7.59
CA SER A 293 28.68 -14.72 6.96
C SER A 293 28.88 -15.88 7.96
N PRO A 294 29.22 -17.10 7.51
CA PRO A 294 29.54 -18.21 8.42
C PRO A 294 30.65 -17.86 9.42
N ALA A 295 31.63 -17.03 9.04
CA ALA A 295 32.67 -16.57 9.95
C ALA A 295 32.15 -15.60 11.01
N VAL A 296 31.25 -14.69 10.62
CA VAL A 296 30.58 -13.78 11.58
C VAL A 296 29.69 -14.57 12.54
N ALA A 297 28.91 -15.52 12.04
CA ALA A 297 28.05 -16.37 12.86
C ALA A 297 28.85 -17.18 13.89
N ARG A 298 30.04 -17.70 13.52
CA ARG A 298 30.95 -18.35 14.47
C ARG A 298 31.39 -17.41 15.60
N ARG A 299 31.87 -16.21 15.26
CA ARG A 299 32.28 -15.21 16.27
C ARG A 299 31.14 -14.83 17.22
N ILE A 300 29.92 -14.66 16.70
CA ILE A 300 28.74 -14.39 17.52
C ILE A 300 28.47 -15.55 18.49
N CYS A 301 28.50 -16.79 18.00
CA CYS A 301 28.29 -17.97 18.84
C CYS A 301 29.38 -18.12 19.92
N GLU A 302 30.64 -17.89 19.56
CA GLU A 302 31.78 -17.92 20.48
C GLU A 302 31.65 -16.86 21.58
N ALA A 303 31.31 -15.61 21.22
CA ALA A 303 31.08 -14.53 22.17
C ALA A 303 29.88 -14.81 23.09
N ALA A 304 28.84 -15.48 22.60
CA ALA A 304 27.68 -15.90 23.39
C ALA A 304 27.94 -17.13 24.27
N GLY A 305 29.06 -17.83 24.08
CA GLY A 305 29.33 -19.13 24.72
C GLY A 305 28.41 -20.25 24.23
N LEU A 306 27.91 -20.17 22.99
CA LEU A 306 26.96 -21.11 22.41
C LEU A 306 27.60 -21.94 21.28
N SER A 307 27.19 -23.20 21.16
CA SER A 307 27.64 -24.03 20.05
C SER A 307 26.99 -23.59 18.73
N THR A 308 27.80 -23.48 17.68
CA THR A 308 27.32 -23.19 16.32
C THR A 308 26.36 -24.25 15.77
N ARG A 309 26.44 -25.48 16.32
CA ARG A 309 25.57 -26.62 16.00
C ARG A 309 24.36 -26.73 16.93
N ALA A 310 24.24 -25.86 17.94
CA ALA A 310 23.08 -25.86 18.81
C ALA A 310 21.81 -25.66 17.98
N SER A 311 20.76 -26.41 18.30
CA SER A 311 19.47 -26.26 17.65
C SER A 311 18.80 -25.00 18.14
N THR A 312 18.23 -24.20 17.23
CA THR A 312 17.49 -22.97 17.59
C THR A 312 16.34 -23.24 18.57
N ARG A 313 15.69 -24.40 18.49
CA ARG A 313 14.60 -24.81 19.39
C ARG A 313 15.04 -25.04 20.84
N LYS A 314 16.32 -25.30 21.06
CA LYS A 314 16.88 -25.54 22.40
C LYS A 314 17.38 -24.27 23.07
N ILE A 315 17.40 -23.14 22.34
CA ILE A 315 17.85 -21.86 22.88
C ILE A 315 16.79 -21.32 23.84
N GLY A 316 17.12 -21.32 25.13
CA GLY A 316 16.29 -20.75 26.20
C GLY A 316 16.36 -19.22 26.24
N ARG A 317 15.58 -18.60 27.13
CA ARG A 317 15.56 -17.13 27.29
C ARG A 317 16.94 -16.56 27.65
N ALA A 318 17.59 -17.12 28.67
CA ALA A 318 18.90 -16.67 29.11
C ALA A 318 20.00 -16.82 28.04
N GLU A 319 19.88 -17.84 27.17
CA GLU A 319 20.80 -18.04 26.06
C GLU A 319 20.52 -17.07 24.90
N ALA A 320 19.24 -16.74 24.68
CA ALA A 320 18.86 -15.72 23.71
C ALA A 320 19.34 -14.31 24.13
N ASP A 321 19.31 -13.99 25.43
CA ASP A 321 19.86 -12.74 25.96
C ASP A 321 21.37 -12.64 25.69
N LYS A 322 22.13 -13.70 26.03
CA LYS A 322 23.57 -13.78 25.72
C LYS A 322 23.86 -13.67 24.23
N LEU A 323 23.06 -14.33 23.40
CA LEU A 323 23.17 -14.25 21.95
C LEU A 323 22.91 -12.83 21.45
N TYR A 324 21.91 -12.14 22.02
CA TYR A 324 21.59 -10.76 21.69
C TYR A 324 22.73 -9.81 22.05
N GLU A 325 23.27 -9.90 23.26
CA GLU A 325 24.44 -9.12 23.70
C GLU A 325 25.66 -9.39 22.81
N ALA A 326 25.91 -10.66 22.47
CA ALA A 326 26.99 -11.04 21.57
C ALA A 326 26.82 -10.49 20.15
N ILE A 327 25.59 -10.40 19.64
CA ILE A 327 25.30 -9.75 18.36
C ILE A 327 25.70 -8.28 18.42
N GLN A 328 25.30 -7.56 19.47
CA GLN A 328 25.60 -6.12 19.61
C GLN A 328 27.10 -5.85 19.78
N ALA A 329 27.82 -6.73 20.50
CA ALA A 329 29.26 -6.60 20.72
C ALA A 329 30.11 -7.02 19.50
N THR A 330 29.61 -7.92 18.65
CA THR A 330 30.36 -8.40 17.49
C THR A 330 30.36 -7.35 16.39
N LYS A 331 31.54 -7.06 15.80
CA LYS A 331 31.64 -6.19 14.62
C LYS A 331 31.08 -6.86 13.36
N ILE A 332 29.99 -6.31 12.84
CA ILE A 332 29.28 -6.72 11.63
C ILE A 332 29.35 -5.57 10.61
N SER A 333 29.43 -5.87 9.32
CA SER A 333 29.47 -4.85 8.27
C SER A 333 28.13 -4.12 8.16
N ALA A 334 28.17 -2.86 7.72
CA ALA A 334 26.98 -2.03 7.57
C ALA A 334 25.91 -2.68 6.65
N PRO A 335 24.62 -2.39 6.88
CA PRO A 335 23.54 -2.87 6.04
C PRO A 335 23.72 -2.44 4.58
N SER A 336 23.14 -3.20 3.64
CA SER A 336 23.14 -2.80 2.22
C SER A 336 22.24 -1.60 2.00
N THR A 337 22.63 -0.71 1.09
CA THR A 337 21.80 0.39 0.60
C THR A 337 20.93 0.00 -0.59
N ASP A 338 20.99 -1.25 -1.06
CA ASP A 338 20.17 -1.72 -2.20
C ASP A 338 18.65 -1.78 -1.90
N CYS A 339 18.28 -1.61 -0.62
CA CYS A 339 16.89 -1.57 -0.18
C CYS A 339 16.25 -0.18 -0.25
N ILE A 340 17.03 0.85 -0.63
CA ILE A 340 16.56 2.23 -0.83
C ILE A 340 16.67 2.63 -2.30
N ALA A 341 15.69 3.40 -2.78
CA ALA A 341 15.68 3.98 -4.12
C ALA A 341 15.63 5.50 -4.01
N PRO A 342 16.77 6.21 -4.11
CA PRO A 342 16.78 7.67 -4.13
C PRO A 342 16.22 8.19 -5.46
N ILE A 343 15.55 9.35 -5.42
CA ILE A 343 15.04 10.02 -6.63
C ILE A 343 16.22 10.43 -7.54
N GLY A 344 17.32 10.91 -6.96
CA GLY A 344 18.47 11.43 -7.70
C GLY A 344 18.32 12.92 -8.04
N GLU A 345 19.43 13.65 -7.97
CA GLU A 345 19.46 15.11 -8.13
C GLU A 345 18.93 15.58 -9.49
N SER A 346 19.33 14.90 -10.57
CA SER A 346 18.92 15.24 -11.94
C SER A 346 17.41 15.10 -12.16
N LEU A 347 16.80 14.05 -11.60
CA LEU A 347 15.37 13.80 -11.68
C LEU A 347 14.57 14.79 -10.82
N LEU A 348 15.10 15.17 -9.65
CA LEU A 348 14.49 16.16 -8.78
C LEU A 348 14.47 17.55 -9.44
N LEU A 349 15.56 17.96 -10.09
CA LEU A 349 15.61 19.20 -10.86
C LEU A 349 14.63 19.21 -12.04
N LYS A 350 14.45 18.06 -12.71
CA LYS A 350 13.44 17.90 -13.77
C LYS A 350 12.00 17.90 -13.26
N GLY A 351 11.76 17.67 -11.97
CA GLY A 351 10.43 17.74 -11.38
C GLY A 351 10.02 19.18 -11.03
N LEU A 352 10.97 20.09 -10.91
CA LEU A 352 10.74 21.51 -10.55
C LEU A 352 10.39 22.41 -11.74
N HIS A 353 10.58 21.91 -12.97
CA HIS A 353 10.39 22.61 -14.24
C HIS A 353 9.43 21.81 -15.12
#